data_AF-A0A7L1CK83-F1
#
_entry.id   AF-A0A7L1CK83-F1
#
_cell.length_a   1.000
_cell.length_b   1.000
_cell.length_c   1.000
_cell.angle_alpha   90.00
_cell.angle_beta   90.00
_cell.angle_gamma   90.00
#
_symmetry.space_group_name_H-M   'P 1'
#
loop_
_entity.id
_entity.type
_entity.pdbx_description
1 polymer ?
#
loop_
_entity_poly.entity_id
_entity_poly.type
_entity_poly.pdbx_seq_one_letter_code
_entity_poly.pdbx_strand_id
1 'polypeptide(L)'
;PELEAELQLDRLKPRPSRRVLLLQGHQSSWQEQLVVAPGTPPVCSNLTAYLRDEAEFKDKLSPVALSVALTLPREAPGLVLYGDTLVQAQVGGTWL
;
A
#
# COMPACT_ATOMS: atom_id res chain seq x y z
N PRO A 1 -18.42 6.57 -7.95
CA PRO A 1 -18.16 7.08 -6.58
C PRO A 1 -16.66 7.28 -6.40
N GLU A 2 -16.26 8.17 -5.51
CA GLU A 2 -14.86 8.35 -5.15
C GLU A 2 -14.51 7.40 -4.00
N LEU A 3 -13.39 6.70 -4.13
CA LEU A 3 -12.77 5.90 -3.07
C LEU A 3 -11.41 6.50 -2.74
N GLU A 4 -10.99 6.38 -1.50
CA GLU A 4 -9.61 6.64 -1.10
C GLU A 4 -8.85 5.32 -1.05
N ALA A 5 -7.75 5.22 -1.79
CA ALA A 5 -6.83 4.09 -1.73
C ALA A 5 -5.60 4.47 -0.91
N GLU A 6 -5.22 3.63 0.04
CA GLU A 6 -3.99 3.78 0.82
C GLU A 6 -3.09 2.55 0.64
N LEU A 7 -1.91 2.75 0.05
CA LEU A 7 -0.81 1.79 0.05
C LEU A 7 0.04 1.97 1.32
N GLN A 8 0.37 0.86 1.98
CA GLN A 8 1.37 0.81 3.05
C GLN A 8 2.45 -0.21 2.69
N LEU A 9 3.70 0.25 2.70
CA LEU A 9 4.89 -0.58 2.48
C LEU A 9 5.43 -1.09 3.80
N ASP A 10 5.86 -2.36 3.82
CA ASP A 10 6.45 -3.05 4.96
C ASP A 10 5.57 -2.95 6.24
N ARG A 11 4.24 -3.11 6.08
CA ARG A 11 3.22 -2.81 7.11
C ARG A 11 3.41 -3.59 8.41
N LEU A 12 4.03 -4.77 8.36
CA LEU A 12 4.32 -5.58 9.56
C LEU A 12 5.48 -5.01 10.40
N LYS A 13 6.17 -3.97 9.93
CA LYS A 13 7.18 -3.23 10.69
C LYS A 13 6.60 -1.92 11.25
N PRO A 14 7.04 -1.52 12.46
CA PRO A 14 6.78 -0.16 12.95
C PRO A 14 7.26 0.88 11.94
N ARG A 15 6.55 2.02 11.83
CA ARG A 15 6.87 3.10 10.88
C ARG A 15 8.36 3.46 10.79
N PRO A 16 9.12 3.68 11.89
CA PRO A 16 10.55 4.04 11.79
C PRO A 16 11.45 2.89 11.31
N SER A 17 10.97 1.65 11.37
CA SER A 17 11.70 0.43 11.00
C SER A 17 11.26 -0.14 9.65
N ARG A 18 10.42 0.57 8.91
CA ARG A 18 10.03 0.16 7.56
C ARG A 18 11.26 0.22 6.65
N ARG A 19 11.47 -0.87 5.93
CA ARG A 19 12.66 -1.12 5.11
C ARG A 19 12.48 -0.69 3.67
N VAL A 20 11.23 -0.58 3.21
CA VAL A 20 10.88 -0.25 1.83
C VAL A 20 10.20 1.11 1.78
N LEU A 21 10.64 1.94 0.85
CA LEU A 21 10.13 3.29 0.62
C LEU A 21 9.77 3.46 -0.86
N LEU A 22 8.81 4.33 -1.13
CA LEU A 22 8.52 4.78 -2.49
C LEU A 22 9.67 5.60 -3.02
N LEU A 23 10.06 5.37 -4.26
CA LEU A 23 11.09 6.15 -4.93
C LEU A 23 10.70 7.62 -5.00
N GLN A 24 9.42 7.90 -5.26
CA GLN A 24 8.88 9.25 -5.20
C GLN A 24 8.53 9.60 -3.75
N GLY A 25 9.17 10.65 -3.23
CA GLY A 25 8.88 11.21 -1.90
C GLY A 25 9.52 10.47 -0.72
N HIS A 26 10.13 9.30 -0.94
CA HIS A 26 10.82 8.53 0.12
C HIS A 26 9.93 8.20 1.33
N GLN A 27 8.63 7.98 1.07
CA GLN A 27 7.65 7.62 2.09
C GLN A 27 7.30 6.13 2.03
N SER A 28 6.88 5.57 3.15
CA SER A 28 6.42 4.17 3.23
C SER A 28 4.91 4.03 3.01
N SER A 29 4.25 5.11 2.60
CA SER A 29 2.81 5.16 2.36
C SER A 29 2.50 6.06 1.19
N TRP A 30 1.43 5.74 0.47
CA TRP A 30 0.90 6.56 -0.60
C TRP A 30 -0.62 6.48 -0.61
N GLN A 31 -1.25 7.56 -1.05
CA GLN A 31 -2.69 7.70 -1.09
C GLN A 31 -3.12 8.27 -2.45
N GLU A 32 -4.26 7.80 -2.96
CA GLU A 32 -4.88 8.28 -4.18
C GLU A 32 -6.40 8.27 -4.06
N GLN A 33 -7.04 9.24 -4.70
CA GLN A 33 -8.49 9.24 -4.92
C GLN A 33 -8.80 8.49 -6.21
N LEU A 34 -9.59 7.43 -6.11
CA LEU A 34 -10.01 6.60 -7.22
C LEU A 34 -11.45 6.94 -7.61
N VAL A 35 -11.65 7.36 -8.86
CA VAL A 35 -12.98 7.49 -9.44
C VAL A 35 -13.36 6.15 -10.06
N VAL A 36 -14.25 5.42 -9.39
CA VAL A 36 -14.79 4.16 -9.90
C VAL A 36 -16.20 4.37 -10.46
N ALA A 37 -16.47 3.79 -11.63
CA ALA A 37 -17.78 3.85 -12.28
C ALA A 37 -18.30 2.44 -12.58
N PRO A 38 -19.63 2.23 -12.54
CA PRO A 38 -20.20 0.94 -12.93
C PRO A 38 -19.82 0.57 -14.37
N GLY A 39 -19.40 -0.67 -14.57
CA GLY A 39 -19.06 -1.20 -15.90
C GLY A 39 -17.71 -0.75 -16.48
N THR A 40 -16.90 0.02 -15.74
CA THR A 40 -15.53 0.36 -16.16
C THR A 40 -14.52 -0.69 -15.73
N PRO A 41 -13.40 -0.86 -16.46
CA PRO A 41 -12.31 -1.71 -16.02
C PRO A 41 -11.70 -1.20 -14.69
N PRO A 42 -10.96 -2.04 -13.96
CA PRO A 42 -10.23 -1.64 -12.76
C PRO A 42 -9.29 -0.46 -13.04
N VAL A 43 -9.22 0.48 -12.09
CA VAL A 43 -8.24 1.58 -12.12
C VAL A 43 -6.92 1.06 -11.56
N CYS A 44 -5.82 1.29 -12.28
CA CYS A 44 -4.49 0.79 -11.94
C CYS A 44 -3.48 1.94 -11.90
N SER A 45 -2.68 1.99 -10.83
CA SER A 45 -1.62 2.98 -10.63
C SER A 45 -0.29 2.26 -10.39
N ASN A 46 0.74 2.60 -11.19
CA ASN A 46 2.06 1.99 -11.08
C ASN A 46 2.95 2.85 -10.18
N LEU A 47 3.55 2.22 -9.17
CA LEU A 47 4.44 2.88 -8.21
C LEU A 47 5.76 2.11 -8.14
N THR A 48 6.87 2.85 -8.07
CA THR A 48 8.19 2.26 -7.88
C THR A 48 8.62 2.43 -6.43
N ALA A 49 9.05 1.34 -5.82
CA ALA A 49 9.59 1.32 -4.46
C ALA A 49 11.01 0.75 -4.46
N TYR A 50 11.78 1.06 -3.42
CA TYR A 50 13.13 0.58 -3.22
C TYR A 50 13.34 0.10 -1.78
N LEU A 51 14.24 -0.86 -1.63
CA LEU A 51 14.73 -1.30 -0.32
C LEU A 51 15.81 -0.32 0.13
N ARG A 52 15.74 0.13 1.39
CA ARG A 52 16.78 0.96 2.03
C ARG A 52 18.12 0.24 2.04
N ASP A 53 19.19 0.96 2.37
CA ASP A 53 20.52 0.36 2.44
C ASP A 53 20.55 -0.77 3.49
N GLU A 54 21.32 -1.82 3.20
CA GLU A 54 21.43 -3.00 4.04
C GLU A 54 21.91 -2.68 5.47
N ALA A 55 22.70 -1.61 5.65
CA ALA A 55 23.16 -1.16 6.96
C ALA A 55 22.07 -0.43 7.77
N GLU A 56 20.98 0.02 7.14
CA GLU A 56 19.91 0.79 7.79
C GLU A 56 18.89 -0.08 8.53
N PHE A 57 18.88 -1.39 8.29
CA PHE A 57 17.96 -2.31 8.95
C PHE A 57 18.61 -3.66 9.25
N LYS A 58 18.33 -4.19 10.45
CA LYS A 58 18.91 -5.47 10.90
C LYS A 58 18.13 -6.68 10.38
N ASP A 59 16.83 -6.51 10.13
CA ASP A 59 15.94 -7.61 9.80
C ASP A 59 15.88 -7.88 8.30
N LYS A 60 16.60 -8.92 7.89
CA LYS A 60 16.71 -9.38 6.49
C LYS A 60 15.87 -10.62 6.20
N LEU A 61 15.29 -11.22 7.24
CA LEU A 61 14.59 -12.52 7.14
C LEU A 61 13.08 -12.35 7.11
N SER A 62 12.54 -11.36 7.83
CA SER A 62 11.10 -11.11 7.82
C SER A 62 10.64 -10.70 6.42
N PRO A 63 9.52 -11.26 5.93
CA PRO A 63 8.97 -10.88 4.63
C PRO A 63 8.59 -9.39 4.61
N VAL A 64 8.68 -8.77 3.43
CA VAL A 64 8.16 -7.42 3.22
C VAL A 64 6.67 -7.54 2.92
N ALA A 65 5.83 -6.97 3.79
CA ALA A 65 4.38 -6.98 3.61
C ALA A 65 3.88 -5.66 3.00
N LEU A 66 3.21 -5.73 1.86
CA LEU A 66 2.54 -4.60 1.22
C LEU A 66 1.04 -4.74 1.45
N SER A 67 0.35 -3.65 1.79
CA SER A 67 -1.11 -3.67 1.89
C SER A 67 -1.74 -2.50 1.17
N VAL A 68 -2.89 -2.75 0.53
CA VAL A 68 -3.75 -1.71 -0.05
C VAL A 68 -5.08 -1.74 0.69
N ALA A 69 -5.48 -0.59 1.23
CA ALA A 69 -6.79 -0.38 1.84
C ALA A 69 -7.61 0.57 0.96
N LEU A 70 -8.92 0.29 0.85
CA LEU A 70 -9.90 1.13 0.18
C LEU A 70 -10.92 1.63 1.22
N THR A 71 -11.15 2.93 1.24
CA THR A 71 -12.12 3.57 2.14
C THR A 71 -13.05 4.47 1.36
N LEU A 72 -14.25 4.69 1.91
CA LEU A 72 -15.12 5.77 1.45
C LEU A 72 -14.60 7.10 2.03
N PRO A 73 -14.64 8.19 1.26
CA PRO A 73 -14.35 9.51 1.80
C PRO A 73 -15.37 9.87 2.88
N ARG A 74 -14.97 10.72 3.82
CA ARG A 74 -15.80 11.14 4.97
C ARG A 74 -17.16 11.71 4.54
N GLU A 75 -17.24 12.29 3.34
CA GLU A 75 -18.42 12.97 2.79
C GLU A 75 -19.27 12.06 1.89
N ALA A 76 -19.27 10.74 2.12
CA ALA A 76 -20.08 9.76 1.39
C ALA A 76 -21.25 9.20 2.22
N PRO A 77 -22.20 10.02 2.72
CA PRO A 77 -23.30 9.53 3.53
C PRO A 77 -24.22 8.60 2.74
N GLY A 78 -24.61 7.48 3.35
CA GLY A 78 -25.53 6.50 2.76
C GLY A 78 -24.88 5.49 1.81
N LEU A 79 -23.57 5.58 1.56
CA LEU A 79 -22.82 4.56 0.82
C LEU A 79 -22.22 3.53 1.78
N VAL A 80 -22.19 2.26 1.34
CA VAL A 80 -21.55 1.15 2.06
C VAL A 80 -20.56 0.49 1.12
N LEU A 81 -19.32 0.34 1.58
CA LEU A 81 -18.26 -0.37 0.88
C LEU A 81 -18.13 -1.78 1.47
N TYR A 82 -18.15 -2.81 0.63
CA TYR A 82 -18.07 -4.21 1.03
C TYR A 82 -17.24 -5.03 0.03
N GLY A 83 -16.86 -6.24 0.41
CA GLY A 83 -15.93 -7.09 -0.34
C GLY A 83 -14.50 -6.98 0.21
N ASP A 84 -13.52 -7.24 -0.65
CA ASP A 84 -12.09 -7.16 -0.29
C ASP A 84 -11.60 -5.71 -0.30
N THR A 85 -11.89 -4.99 0.79
CA THR A 85 -11.50 -3.58 0.95
C THR A 85 -10.11 -3.41 1.54
N LEU A 86 -9.50 -4.48 2.03
CA LEU A 86 -8.12 -4.52 2.49
C LEU A 86 -7.47 -5.81 2.00
N VAL A 87 -6.43 -5.66 1.20
CA VAL A 87 -5.63 -6.79 0.71
C VAL A 87 -4.17 -6.63 1.14
N GLN A 88 -3.51 -7.74 1.42
CA GLN A 88 -2.09 -7.76 1.79
C GLN A 88 -1.35 -8.84 1.00
N ALA A 89 -0.20 -8.46 0.45
CA ALA A 89 0.74 -9.36 -0.19
C ALA A 89 2.07 -9.35 0.57
N GLN A 90 2.82 -10.45 0.48
CA GLN A 90 4.12 -10.59 1.14
C GLN A 90 5.14 -11.09 0.12
N VAL A 91 6.30 -10.43 0.10
CA VAL A 91 7.45 -10.89 -0.68
C VAL A 91 8.45 -11.52 0.30
N GLY A 92 8.74 -12.81 0.07
CA GLY A 92 9.68 -13.59 0.88
C GLY A 92 11.13 -13.24 0.57
N GLY A 93 11.99 -13.34 1.59
CA GLY A 93 13.42 -13.07 1.52
C GLY A 93 14.24 -14.16 0.80
N THR A 94 13.79 -14.64 -0.36
CA THR A 94 14.66 -15.36 -1.30
C THR A 94 15.17 -14.37 -2.32
N TRP A 95 16.01 -13.44 -1.85
CA TRP A 95 17.01 -12.76 -2.66
C TRP A 95 18.28 -13.61 -2.59
N LEU A 96 18.21 -14.83 -3.13
CA LEU A 96 19.38 -15.67 -3.41
C LEU A 96 19.40 -15.93 -4.90
#